data_AF-A0A925D105-F1
#
_entry.id   AF-A0A925D105-F1
#
_cell.length_a   1.000
_cell.length_b   1.000
_cell.length_c   1.000
_cell.angle_alpha   90.00
_cell.angle_beta   90.00
_cell.angle_gamma   90.00
#
_symmetry.space_group_name_H-M   'P 1'
#
loop_
_entity.id
_entity.type
_entity.pdbx_description
1 polymer ?
#
loop_
_entity_poly.entity_id
_entity_poly.type
_entity_poly.pdbx_seq_one_letter_code
_entity_poly.pdbx_strand_id
1 'polypeptide(L)'
;MPLDPYQPCPCGTDKKVKFCCGNDLIHDYNKIEELITGEQRLAALDQINRSLAQKPDRGCLYLLKAQVQIELRELDQARDSINELLKLMPNNPAGLGMLAVLEGAKGDPLEAVDTLQSALEASQGKLQPQVYNAIGFVGRSLAAQGILLGARGHLLFQTSVTGGKDQ
;
A
#
# COMPACT_ATOMS: atom_id res chain seq x y z
N MET A 1 -11.58 -12.93 -0.53
CA MET A 1 -11.32 -14.36 -0.26
C MET A 1 -10.50 -14.40 1.02
N PRO A 2 -10.82 -15.24 2.01
CA PRO A 2 -10.10 -15.23 3.28
C PRO A 2 -8.61 -15.54 3.06
N LEU A 3 -7.77 -14.82 3.79
CA LEU A 3 -6.34 -15.01 3.82
C LEU A 3 -6.00 -16.39 4.39
N ASP A 4 -5.09 -17.09 3.71
CA ASP A 4 -4.60 -18.42 4.10
C ASP A 4 -3.10 -18.39 4.44
N PRO A 5 -2.59 -19.25 5.35
CA PRO A 5 -1.19 -19.22 5.80
C PRO A 5 -0.16 -19.42 4.68
N TYR A 6 -0.56 -20.03 3.56
CA TYR A 6 0.31 -20.37 2.43
C TYR A 6 0.29 -19.32 1.30
N GLN A 7 -0.60 -18.33 1.38
CA GLN A 7 -0.67 -17.22 0.45
C GLN A 7 0.48 -16.22 0.67
N PRO A 8 0.83 -15.42 -0.36
CA PRO A 8 1.76 -14.31 -0.19
C PRO A 8 1.22 -13.32 0.84
N CYS A 9 2.12 -12.71 1.61
CA CYS A 9 1.72 -11.73 2.60
C CYS A 9 1.09 -10.51 1.92
N PRO A 10 -0.09 -10.05 2.35
CA PRO A 10 -0.74 -8.86 1.80
C PRO A 10 0.06 -7.58 2.11
N CYS A 11 1.00 -7.65 3.04
CA CYS A 11 1.97 -6.59 3.34
C CYS A 11 2.97 -6.30 2.21
N GLY A 12 2.88 -6.99 1.06
CA GLY A 12 3.78 -6.74 -0.08
C GLY A 12 5.17 -7.38 0.04
N THR A 13 5.30 -8.41 0.88
CA THR A 13 6.54 -9.20 0.95
C THR A 13 6.37 -10.50 0.19
N ASP A 14 7.46 -10.99 -0.44
CA ASP A 14 7.51 -12.28 -1.14
C ASP A 14 7.38 -13.52 -0.22
N LYS A 15 7.28 -13.31 1.08
CA LYS A 15 7.14 -14.34 2.10
C LYS A 15 5.67 -14.74 2.23
N LYS A 16 5.43 -16.02 2.53
CA LYS A 16 4.10 -16.51 2.91
C LYS A 16 3.65 -15.88 4.22
N VAL A 17 2.35 -15.72 4.43
CA VAL A 17 1.77 -15.09 5.62
C VAL A 17 2.34 -15.65 6.91
N LYS A 18 2.43 -16.99 7.03
CA LYS A 18 2.97 -17.67 8.22
C LYS A 18 4.43 -17.31 8.56
N PHE A 19 5.21 -16.82 7.59
CA PHE A 19 6.61 -16.44 7.73
C PHE A 19 6.83 -14.92 7.78
N CYS A 20 5.75 -14.12 7.72
CA CYS A 20 5.84 -12.67 7.75
C CYS A 20 4.96 -12.08 8.85
N CYS A 21 3.64 -12.07 8.66
CA CYS A 21 2.71 -11.53 9.63
C CYS A 21 2.27 -12.54 10.71
N GLY A 22 2.60 -13.82 10.54
CA GLY A 22 2.28 -14.88 11.49
C GLY A 22 0.89 -15.49 11.28
N ASN A 23 0.77 -16.77 11.63
CA ASN A 23 -0.49 -17.52 11.50
C ASN A 23 -1.57 -17.04 12.49
N ASP A 24 -1.12 -16.55 13.63
CA ASP A 24 -1.93 -16.00 14.71
C ASP A 24 -2.68 -14.71 14.35
N LEU A 25 -2.33 -14.07 13.23
CA LEU A 25 -2.97 -12.83 12.78
C LEU A 25 -4.08 -13.07 11.75
N ILE A 26 -4.15 -14.25 11.14
CA ILE A 26 -5.04 -14.51 9.99
C ILE A 26 -6.51 -14.27 10.34
N HIS A 27 -6.94 -14.68 11.52
CA HIS A 27 -8.32 -14.47 11.96
C HIS A 27 -8.66 -12.99 12.10
N ASP A 28 -7.80 -12.22 12.77
CA ASP A 28 -7.97 -10.78 12.94
C ASP A 28 -7.95 -10.06 11.58
N TYR A 29 -7.01 -10.44 10.71
CA TYR A 29 -6.85 -9.87 9.38
C TYR A 29 -8.11 -10.09 8.52
N ASN A 30 -8.65 -11.31 8.47
CA ASN A 30 -9.86 -11.62 7.72
C ASN A 30 -11.07 -10.84 8.25
N LYS A 31 -11.19 -10.72 9.57
CA LYS A 31 -12.24 -9.90 10.19
C LYS A 31 -12.11 -8.41 9.81
N ILE A 32 -10.89 -7.88 9.77
CA ILE A 32 -10.64 -6.50 9.33
C ILE A 32 -11.03 -6.33 7.85
N GLU A 33 -10.65 -7.26 6.97
CA GLU A 33 -11.05 -7.21 5.56
C GLU A 33 -12.57 -7.28 5.35
N GLU A 34 -13.27 -8.09 6.16
CA GLU A 34 -14.74 -8.13 6.15
C GLU A 34 -15.34 -6.78 6.55
N LEU A 35 -14.80 -6.12 7.57
CA LEU A 35 -15.26 -4.78 7.97
C LEU A 35 -15.00 -3.73 6.88
N ILE A 36 -13.85 -3.79 6.20
CA ILE A 36 -13.52 -2.90 5.08
C ILE A 36 -14.48 -3.16 3.91
N THR A 37 -14.72 -4.42 3.56
CA THR A 37 -15.64 -4.82 2.49
C THR A 37 -17.09 -4.45 2.83
N GLY A 38 -17.47 -4.55 4.09
CA GLY A 38 -18.76 -4.13 4.63
C GLY A 38 -18.90 -2.63 4.83
N GLU A 39 -17.96 -1.83 4.31
CA GLU A 39 -17.97 -0.37 4.35
C GLU A 39 -17.81 0.28 5.73
N GLN A 40 -17.44 -0.50 6.75
CA GLN A 40 -17.34 -0.08 8.14
C GLN A 40 -15.91 0.38 8.50
N ARG A 41 -15.45 1.48 7.88
CA ARG A 41 -14.05 1.95 7.98
C ARG A 41 -13.64 2.29 9.41
N LEU A 42 -14.52 2.93 10.19
CA LEU A 42 -14.23 3.25 11.60
C LEU A 42 -14.10 2.01 12.48
N ALA A 43 -14.96 1.00 12.27
CA ALA A 43 -14.88 -0.27 13.00
C ALA A 43 -13.62 -1.06 12.59
N ALA A 44 -13.26 -1.04 11.31
CA ALA A 44 -12.01 -1.61 10.82
C ALA A 44 -10.80 -0.95 11.49
N LEU A 45 -10.77 0.39 11.56
CA LEU A 45 -9.69 1.15 12.20
C LEU A 45 -9.56 0.82 13.70
N ASP A 46 -10.68 0.73 14.42
CA ASP A 46 -10.70 0.31 15.83
C ASP A 46 -10.16 -1.12 16.01
N GLN A 47 -10.60 -2.06 15.17
CA GLN A 47 -10.10 -3.44 15.19
C GLN A 47 -8.59 -3.51 14.91
N ILE A 48 -8.10 -2.74 13.92
CA ILE A 48 -6.67 -2.67 13.58
C ILE A 48 -5.87 -2.13 14.77
N ASN A 49 -6.34 -1.06 15.41
CA ASN A 49 -5.66 -0.48 16.58
C ASN A 49 -5.60 -1.47 17.75
N ARG A 50 -6.66 -2.25 18.00
CA ARG A 50 -6.65 -3.32 19.02
C ARG A 50 -5.64 -4.43 18.70
N SER A 51 -5.55 -4.84 17.44
CA SER A 51 -4.59 -5.87 17.02
C SER A 51 -3.15 -5.36 17.10
N LEU A 52 -2.90 -4.10 16.74
CA LEU A 52 -1.58 -3.46 16.86
C LEU A 52 -1.14 -3.26 18.32
N ALA A 53 -2.08 -2.96 19.24
CA ALA A 53 -1.77 -2.84 20.67
C ALA A 53 -1.24 -4.17 21.26
N GLN A 54 -1.68 -5.31 20.73
CA GLN A 54 -1.22 -6.63 21.13
C GLN A 54 0.03 -7.08 20.36
N LYS A 55 0.13 -6.70 19.08
CA LYS A 55 1.14 -7.17 18.14
C LYS A 55 1.67 -5.98 17.30
N PRO A 56 2.56 -5.15 17.86
CA PRO A 56 3.02 -3.92 17.21
C PRO A 56 4.03 -4.15 16.09
N ASP A 57 4.48 -5.39 15.87
CA ASP A 57 5.50 -5.79 14.90
C ASP A 57 4.90 -6.29 13.56
N ARG A 58 3.58 -6.17 13.38
CA ARG A 58 2.86 -6.73 12.22
C ARG A 58 2.72 -5.71 11.09
N GLY A 59 3.64 -5.75 10.13
CA GLY A 59 3.65 -4.83 8.97
C GLY A 59 2.33 -4.78 8.17
N CYS A 60 1.66 -5.91 7.94
CA CYS A 60 0.36 -5.93 7.25
C CYS A 60 -0.72 -5.09 7.94
N LEU A 61 -0.69 -4.96 9.28
CA LEU A 61 -1.66 -4.14 10.00
C LEU A 61 -1.43 -2.65 9.77
N TYR A 62 -0.18 -2.20 9.72
CA TYR A 62 0.14 -0.81 9.39
C TYR A 62 -0.25 -0.46 7.95
N LEU A 63 -0.05 -1.39 7.01
CA LEU A 63 -0.47 -1.21 5.61
C LEU A 63 -2.01 -1.08 5.52
N LEU A 64 -2.76 -1.97 6.17
CA LEU A 64 -4.23 -1.88 6.24
C LEU A 64 -4.69 -0.61 6.94
N LYS A 65 -4.03 -0.23 8.04
CA LYS A 65 -4.34 1.00 8.79
C LYS A 65 -4.25 2.21 7.88
N ALA A 66 -3.13 2.35 7.16
CA ALA A 66 -2.93 3.43 6.22
C ALA A 66 -3.98 3.44 5.10
N GLN A 67 -4.36 2.27 4.57
CA GLN A 67 -5.39 2.17 3.53
C GLN A 67 -6.74 2.69 4.03
N VAL A 68 -7.15 2.27 5.23
CA VAL A 68 -8.40 2.72 5.86
C VAL A 68 -8.34 4.22 6.18
N GLN A 69 -7.20 4.72 6.66
CA GLN A 69 -7.00 6.15 6.93
C GLN A 69 -7.09 6.99 5.66
N ILE A 70 -6.53 6.52 4.54
CA ILE A 70 -6.68 7.19 3.24
C ILE A 70 -8.15 7.27 2.83
N GLU A 71 -8.92 6.18 2.98
CA GLU A 71 -10.38 6.20 2.70
C GLU A 71 -11.14 7.17 3.61
N LEU A 72 -10.69 7.33 4.85
CA LEU A 72 -11.22 8.31 5.81
C LEU A 72 -10.69 9.74 5.60
N ARG A 73 -9.83 9.96 4.59
CA ARG A 73 -9.13 11.23 4.32
C ARG A 73 -8.18 11.70 5.43
N GLU A 74 -7.76 10.77 6.28
CA GLU A 74 -6.79 10.93 7.35
C GLU A 74 -5.36 10.77 6.80
N LEU A 75 -4.95 11.67 5.89
CA LEU A 75 -3.71 11.50 5.10
C LEU A 75 -2.44 11.59 5.96
N ASP A 76 -2.40 12.50 6.95
CA ASP A 76 -1.26 12.62 7.85
C ASP A 76 -1.11 11.38 8.73
N GLN A 77 -2.22 10.87 9.28
CA GLN A 77 -2.19 9.65 10.09
C GLN A 77 -1.86 8.42 9.22
N ALA A 78 -2.28 8.39 7.96
CA ALA A 78 -1.89 7.36 7.01
C ALA A 78 -0.37 7.37 6.77
N ARG A 79 0.23 8.56 6.63
CA ARG A 79 1.68 8.71 6.49
C ARG A 79 2.41 8.18 7.72
N ASP A 80 1.95 8.49 8.91
CA ASP A 80 2.54 7.95 10.15
C ASP A 80 2.46 6.42 10.19
N SER A 81 1.32 5.83 9.83
CA SER A 81 1.16 4.38 9.76
C SER A 81 2.13 3.74 8.74
N ILE A 82 2.31 4.34 7.56
CA ILE A 82 3.29 3.85 6.57
C ILE A 82 4.73 4.03 7.05
N ASN A 83 5.03 5.11 7.77
CA ASN A 83 6.35 5.29 8.36
C ASN A 83 6.67 4.20 9.38
N GLU A 84 5.69 3.78 10.21
CA GLU A 84 5.87 2.62 11.11
C GLU A 84 6.10 1.32 10.34
N LEU A 85 5.38 1.11 9.24
CA LEU A 85 5.63 -0.03 8.35
C LEU A 85 7.06 -0.04 7.82
N LEU A 86 7.55 1.10 7.32
CA LEU A 86 8.88 1.23 6.73
C LEU A 86 9.99 1.18 7.79
N LYS A 87 9.73 1.55 9.05
CA LYS A 87 10.66 1.29 10.16
C LYS A 87 10.88 -0.22 10.37
N LEU A 88 9.81 -1.01 10.28
CA LEU A 88 9.87 -2.47 10.40
C LEU A 88 10.46 -3.14 9.16
N MET A 89 10.12 -2.62 7.97
CA MET A 89 10.52 -3.16 6.68
C MET A 89 10.91 -2.02 5.71
N PRO A 90 12.15 -1.52 5.76
CA PRO A 90 12.57 -0.32 5.02
C PRO A 90 12.40 -0.42 3.50
N ASN A 91 12.61 -1.60 2.93
CA ASN A 91 12.51 -1.84 1.50
C ASN A 91 11.21 -2.58 1.16
N ASN A 92 10.11 -2.28 1.85
CA ASN A 92 8.82 -2.88 1.55
C ASN A 92 8.18 -2.17 0.33
N PRO A 93 8.00 -2.84 -0.81
CA PRO A 93 7.47 -2.22 -2.02
C PRO A 93 6.04 -1.68 -1.85
N ALA A 94 5.18 -2.37 -1.09
CA ALA A 94 3.82 -1.87 -0.84
C ALA A 94 3.81 -0.60 0.02
N GLY A 95 4.64 -0.54 1.06
CA GLY A 95 4.81 0.64 1.91
C GLY A 95 5.37 1.83 1.13
N LEU A 96 6.43 1.62 0.35
CA LEU A 96 7.01 2.66 -0.51
C LEU A 96 5.99 3.14 -1.56
N GLY A 97 5.24 2.24 -2.17
CA GLY A 97 4.17 2.60 -3.11
C GLY A 97 3.09 3.47 -2.47
N MET A 98 2.63 3.13 -1.26
CA MET A 98 1.65 3.96 -0.54
C MET A 98 2.22 5.29 -0.08
N LEU A 99 3.50 5.35 0.32
CA LEU A 99 4.17 6.60 0.66
C LEU A 99 4.23 7.54 -0.56
N ALA A 100 4.59 7.03 -1.74
CA ALA A 100 4.57 7.81 -2.98
C ALA A 100 3.19 8.39 -3.30
N VAL A 101 2.11 7.64 -3.04
CA VAL A 101 0.73 8.15 -3.18
C VAL A 101 0.48 9.32 -2.22
N LEU A 102 0.88 9.19 -0.96
CA LEU A 102 0.68 10.23 0.06
C LEU A 102 1.50 11.51 -0.26
N GLU A 103 2.74 11.36 -0.74
CA GLU A 103 3.60 12.47 -1.16
C GLU A 103 3.02 13.19 -2.39
N GLY A 104 2.55 12.43 -3.37
CA GLY A 104 1.88 12.98 -4.55
C GLY A 104 0.58 13.71 -4.20
N ALA A 105 -0.12 13.29 -3.14
CA ALA A 105 -1.35 13.92 -2.66
C ALA A 105 -1.06 15.23 -1.90
N LYS A 106 0.08 15.31 -1.21
CA LYS A 106 0.58 16.51 -0.52
C LYS A 106 1.00 17.62 -1.48
N GLY A 107 1.16 17.31 -2.77
CA GLY A 107 1.56 18.26 -3.80
C GLY A 107 3.05 18.23 -4.12
N ASP A 108 3.78 17.19 -3.69
CA ASP A 108 5.22 17.01 -3.89
C ASP A 108 5.48 15.87 -4.91
N PRO A 109 5.18 16.02 -6.23
CA PRO A 109 5.17 14.91 -7.16
C PRO A 109 6.56 14.45 -7.58
N LEU A 110 7.60 15.28 -7.38
CA LEU A 110 8.99 14.86 -7.62
C LEU A 110 9.46 13.91 -6.53
N GLU A 111 9.18 14.21 -5.25
CA GLU A 111 9.45 13.30 -4.13
C GLU A 111 8.67 11.99 -4.31
N ALA A 112 7.41 12.08 -4.74
CA ALA A 112 6.60 10.92 -5.06
C ALA A 112 7.18 10.03 -6.17
N VAL A 113 7.86 10.61 -7.17
CA VAL A 113 8.56 9.87 -8.23
C VAL A 113 9.75 9.11 -7.66
N ASP A 114 10.57 9.75 -6.82
CA ASP A 114 11.75 9.12 -6.21
C ASP A 114 11.35 7.95 -5.28
N THR A 115 10.31 8.14 -4.48
CA THR A 115 9.77 7.08 -3.63
C THR A 115 9.15 5.94 -4.45
N LEU A 116 8.45 6.26 -5.54
CA LEU A 116 7.91 5.25 -6.45
C LEU A 116 9.01 4.44 -7.15
N GLN A 117 10.10 5.10 -7.56
CA GLN A 117 11.28 4.45 -8.12
C GLN A 117 11.85 3.42 -7.13
N SER A 118 11.99 3.80 -5.87
CA SER A 118 12.42 2.89 -4.80
C SER A 118 11.46 1.71 -4.61
N ALA A 119 10.15 1.94 -4.72
CA ALA A 119 9.14 0.88 -4.65
C ALA A 119 9.27 -0.13 -5.81
N LEU A 120 9.54 0.34 -7.02
CA LEU A 120 9.73 -0.49 -8.22
C LEU A 120 11.00 -1.35 -8.12
N GLU A 121 12.08 -0.79 -7.60
CA GLU A 121 13.34 -1.51 -7.37
C GLU A 121 13.16 -2.61 -6.31
N ALA A 122 12.47 -2.29 -5.21
CA ALA A 122 12.14 -3.24 -4.15
C ALA A 122 11.17 -4.36 -4.61
N SER A 123 10.36 -4.09 -5.62
CA SER A 123 9.37 -5.02 -6.18
C SER A 123 10.01 -6.16 -7.00
N GLN A 124 11.27 -6.03 -7.41
CA GLN A 124 12.04 -7.08 -8.14
C GLN A 124 11.27 -7.70 -9.33
N GLY A 125 10.49 -6.89 -10.04
CA GLY A 125 9.69 -7.32 -11.20
C GLY A 125 8.30 -7.90 -10.87
N LYS A 126 7.92 -8.01 -9.59
CA LYS A 126 6.58 -8.43 -9.17
C LYS A 126 5.72 -7.23 -8.80
N LEU A 127 4.92 -6.76 -9.74
CA LEU A 127 4.11 -5.57 -9.54
C LEU A 127 2.97 -5.84 -8.55
N GLN A 128 3.06 -5.27 -7.35
CA GLN A 128 2.03 -5.38 -6.33
C GLN A 128 0.93 -4.34 -6.56
N PRO A 129 -0.31 -4.59 -6.09
CA PRO A 129 -1.42 -3.66 -6.27
C PRO A 129 -1.12 -2.23 -5.81
N GLN A 130 -0.43 -2.09 -4.67
CA GLN A 130 -0.05 -0.78 -4.11
C GLN A 130 0.92 -0.03 -5.02
N VAL A 131 1.93 -0.73 -5.56
CA VAL A 131 2.90 -0.16 -6.50
C VAL A 131 2.22 0.20 -7.82
N TYR A 132 1.35 -0.67 -8.34
CA TYR A 132 0.55 -0.41 -9.54
C TYR A 132 -0.31 0.87 -9.39
N ASN A 133 -1.01 1.00 -8.27
CA ASN A 133 -1.84 2.15 -7.97
C ASN A 133 -1.00 3.42 -7.83
N ALA A 134 0.18 3.32 -7.20
CA ALA A 134 1.12 4.42 -7.05
C ALA A 134 1.60 4.96 -8.40
N ILE A 135 1.94 4.11 -9.38
CA ILE A 135 2.33 4.56 -10.73
C ILE A 135 1.24 5.46 -11.34
N GLY A 136 -0.02 5.01 -11.31
CA GLY A 136 -1.13 5.78 -11.87
C GLY A 136 -1.40 7.07 -11.11
N PHE A 137 -1.30 7.02 -9.79
CA PHE A 137 -1.50 8.18 -8.95
C PHE A 137 -0.42 9.25 -9.18
N VAL A 138 0.85 8.86 -9.15
CA VAL A 138 1.99 9.75 -9.43
C VAL A 138 1.88 10.33 -10.84
N GLY A 139 1.54 9.51 -11.84
CA GLY A 139 1.31 9.99 -13.21
C GLY A 139 0.21 11.06 -13.29
N ARG A 140 -0.91 10.89 -12.56
CA ARG A 140 -1.97 11.90 -12.47
C ARG A 140 -1.56 13.14 -11.68
N SER A 141 -0.80 12.98 -10.60
CA SER A 141 -0.28 14.11 -9.81
C SER A 141 0.68 14.97 -10.66
N LEU A 142 1.59 14.35 -11.42
CA LEU A 142 2.45 15.02 -12.39
C LEU A 142 1.64 15.79 -13.45
N ALA A 143 0.57 15.18 -13.97
CA ALA A 143 -0.31 15.83 -14.94
C ALA A 143 -1.00 17.07 -14.35
N ALA A 144 -1.48 16.98 -13.11
CA ALA A 144 -2.11 18.08 -12.39
C ALA A 144 -1.17 19.27 -12.18
N GLN A 145 0.14 19.02 -12.11
CA GLN A 145 1.17 20.06 -11.99
C GLN A 145 1.79 20.49 -13.34
N GLY A 146 1.27 20.00 -14.47
CA GLY A 146 1.76 20.37 -15.80
C GLY A 146 3.05 19.68 -16.24
N ILE A 147 3.53 18.66 -15.51
CA ILE A 147 4.73 17.88 -15.85
C ILE A 147 4.33 16.76 -16.83
N LEU A 148 3.97 17.17 -18.06
CA LEU A 148 3.26 16.32 -19.03
C LEU A 148 4.08 15.11 -19.52
N LEU A 149 5.40 15.28 -19.73
CA LEU A 149 6.25 14.17 -20.20
C LEU A 149 6.39 13.08 -19.13
N GLY A 150 6.62 13.48 -17.88
CA GLY A 150 6.69 12.57 -16.74
C GLY A 150 5.35 11.86 -16.52
N ALA A 151 4.25 12.60 -16.56
CA ALA A 151 2.90 12.05 -16.45
C ALA A 151 2.62 10.99 -17.54
N ARG A 152 2.91 11.32 -18.81
CA ARG A 152 2.74 10.39 -19.92
C ARG A 152 3.57 9.12 -19.73
N GLY A 153 4.83 9.24 -19.30
CA GLY A 153 5.71 8.09 -19.06
C GLY A 153 5.12 7.12 -18.04
N HIS A 154 4.69 7.63 -16.88
CA HIS A 154 4.11 6.81 -15.81
C HIS A 154 2.78 6.17 -16.23
N LEU A 155 1.88 6.93 -16.85
CA LEU A 155 0.57 6.40 -17.26
C LEU A 155 0.69 5.36 -18.38
N LEU A 156 1.58 5.59 -19.36
CA LEU A 156 1.88 4.57 -20.38
C LEU A 156 2.47 3.32 -19.75
N PHE A 157 3.44 3.47 -18.84
CA PHE A 157 4.01 2.35 -18.13
C PHE A 157 2.94 1.54 -17.38
N GLN A 158 2.06 2.21 -16.63
CA GLN A 158 0.95 1.56 -15.92
C GLN A 158 0.12 0.66 -16.86
N THR A 159 -0.32 1.20 -18.01
CA THR A 159 -1.10 0.44 -19.00
C THR A 159 -0.32 -0.66 -19.71
N SER A 160 1.00 -0.49 -19.86
CA SER A 160 1.84 -1.50 -20.52
C SER A 160 2.06 -2.73 -19.64
N VAL A 161 2.13 -2.55 -18.31
CA VAL A 161 2.41 -3.63 -17.36
C VAL A 161 1.18 -4.51 -17.11
N THR A 162 -0.05 -4.04 -17.38
CA THR A 162 -1.26 -4.89 -17.34
C THR A 162 -1.35 -5.87 -18.52
N GLY A 163 -0.57 -5.65 -19.59
CA GLY A 163 -0.45 -6.57 -20.72
C GLY A 163 -1.78 -6.86 -21.40
N GLY A 164 -2.51 -5.85 -21.89
CA GLY A 164 -3.65 -6.04 -22.77
C GLY A 164 -4.82 -6.87 -22.22
N LYS A 165 -4.94 -7.00 -20.88
CA LYS A 165 -6.04 -7.74 -20.23
C LYS A 165 -7.32 -6.93 -20.04
N ASP A 166 -7.34 -5.68 -20.49
CA ASP A 166 -8.53 -4.84 -20.60
C ASP A 166 -9.18 -4.95 -22.01
N GLN A 167 -8.92 -6.03 -22.75
CA GLN A 167 -9.62 -6.42 -23.99
C GLN A 167 -10.27 -7.79 -23.84
#